data_AF-A0A3N0DX73-F1
#
_entry.id   AF-A0A3N0DX73-F1
#
_cell.length_a   1.000
_cell.length_b   1.000
_cell.length_c   1.000
_cell.angle_alpha   90.00
_cell.angle_beta   90.00
_cell.angle_gamma   90.00
#
_symmetry.space_group_name_H-M   'P 1'
#
loop_
_entity.id
_entity.type
_entity.pdbx_description
1 polymer ?
#
loop_
_entity_poly.entity_id
_entity_poly.type
_entity_poly.pdbx_seq_one_letter_code
_entity_poly.pdbx_strand_id
1 'polypeptide(L)' 'MGLDDRLENRAQDLAGRGKEAAGAMTDDESLKSEGKADQAKASVKDKVEDVSDKVEDAKDKVKDKIDDVL' A
#
# COMPACT_ATOMS: atom_id res chain seq x y z
N MET A 1 9.59 -2.59 -7.29
CA MET A 1 8.24 -2.25 -7.80
C MET A 1 8.22 -1.05 -8.75
N GLY A 2 7.25 -1.03 -9.67
CA GLY A 2 7.08 -0.04 -10.74
C GLY A 2 6.22 1.18 -10.36
N LEU A 3 6.25 2.22 -11.18
CA LEU A 3 5.47 3.46 -10.99
C LEU A 3 3.95 3.18 -10.96
N ASP A 4 3.49 2.16 -11.69
CA ASP A 4 2.11 1.72 -11.74
C ASP A 4 1.54 1.29 -10.38
N ASP A 5 2.29 0.53 -9.57
CA ASP A 5 1.83 0.10 -8.23
C ASP A 5 1.61 1.28 -7.30
N ARG A 6 2.54 2.24 -7.28
CA ARG A 6 2.42 3.47 -6.47
C ARG A 6 1.29 4.36 -6.95
N LEU A 7 1.06 4.42 -8.26
CA LEU A 7 -0.03 5.20 -8.83
C LEU A 7 -1.39 4.57 -8.50
N GLU A 8 -1.51 3.25 -8.61
CA GLU A 8 -2.72 2.50 -8.24
C GLU A 8 -3.03 2.66 -6.75
N ASN A 9 -2.01 2.61 -5.88
CA ASN A 9 -2.20 2.78 -4.44
C ASN A 9 -2.69 4.19 -4.09
N ARG A 10 -2.11 5.23 -4.72
CA ARG A 10 -2.61 6.61 -4.58
C ARG A 10 -4.00 6.80 -5.16
N ALA A 11 -4.31 6.16 -6.28
CA ALA A 11 -5.64 6.22 -6.88
C ALA A 11 -6.69 5.59 -5.96
N GLN A 12 -6.38 4.47 -5.30
CA GLN A 12 -7.24 3.88 -4.27
C GLN A 12 -7.42 4.79 -3.06
N ASP A 13 -6.38 5.45 -2.57
CA ASP A 13 -6.50 6.41 -1.46
C ASP A 13 -7.41 7.59 -1.83
N LEU A 14 -7.24 8.15 -3.04
CA LEU A 14 -8.06 9.22 -3.57
C LEU A 14 -9.53 8.80 -3.75
N ALA A 15 -9.76 7.62 -4.33
CA ALA A 15 -11.09 7.06 -4.48
C ALA A 15 -11.76 6.82 -3.12
N GLY A 16 -10.99 6.31 -2.14
CA GLY A 16 -11.46 6.09 -0.78
C GLY A 16 -11.90 7.37 -0.08
N ARG A 17 -11.11 8.45 -0.19
CA ARG A 17 -11.52 9.78 0.32
C ARG A 17 -12.76 10.32 -0.39
N GLY A 18 -12.88 10.06 -1.69
CA GLY A 18 -14.08 10.41 -2.47
C GLY A 18 -15.32 9.70 -1.95
N LYS A 19 -15.24 8.37 -1.72
CA LYS A 19 -16.34 7.59 -1.12
C LYS A 19 -16.66 8.05 0.30
N GLU A 20 -15.64 8.38 1.11
CA GLU A 20 -15.85 8.89 2.46
C GLU A 20 -16.59 10.23 2.47
N ALA A 21 -16.18 11.16 1.60
CA ALA A 21 -16.82 12.45 1.45
C ALA A 21 -18.25 12.32 0.90
N ALA A 22 -18.46 11.46 -0.11
CA ALA A 22 -19.77 11.18 -0.66
C ALA A 22 -20.70 10.57 0.41
N GLY A 23 -20.26 9.52 1.12
CA GLY A 23 -21.04 8.91 2.18
C GLY A 23 -21.34 9.87 3.33
N ALA A 24 -20.41 10.76 3.69
CA ALA A 24 -20.66 11.81 4.68
C ALA A 24 -21.68 12.86 4.19
N MET A 25 -21.72 13.17 2.90
CA MET A 25 -22.69 14.10 2.32
C MET A 25 -24.08 13.49 2.15
N THR A 26 -24.18 12.18 1.88
CA THR A 26 -25.45 11.49 1.65
C THR A 26 -25.97 10.75 2.89
N ASP A 27 -25.28 10.87 4.04
CA ASP A 27 -25.55 10.07 5.26
C ASP A 27 -25.52 8.54 4.99
N ASP A 28 -24.66 8.10 4.06
CA ASP A 28 -24.49 6.69 3.72
C ASP A 28 -23.26 6.11 4.44
N GLU A 29 -23.52 5.38 5.52
CA GLU A 29 -22.47 4.72 6.32
C GLU A 29 -21.69 3.66 5.52
N SER A 30 -22.29 3.05 4.50
CA SER A 30 -21.61 2.01 3.70
C SER A 30 -20.53 2.66 2.84
N LEU A 31 -20.85 3.74 2.12
CA LEU A 31 -19.89 4.52 1.35
C LEU A 31 -18.76 5.08 2.23
N LYS A 32 -19.11 5.57 3.42
CA LYS A 32 -18.12 6.08 4.38
C LYS A 32 -17.16 4.98 4.85
N SER A 33 -17.69 3.79 5.14
CA SER A 33 -16.92 2.65 5.61
C SER A 33 -16.04 2.05 4.51
N GLU A 34 -16.56 1.93 3.28
CA GLU A 34 -15.77 1.55 2.11
C GLU A 34 -14.61 2.51 1.88
N GLY A 35 -14.86 3.82 1.93
CA GLY A 35 -13.82 4.82 1.74
C GLY A 35 -12.68 4.73 2.75
N LYS A 36 -13.00 4.40 4.01
CA LYS A 36 -11.99 4.14 5.05
C LYS A 36 -11.27 2.81 4.86
N ALA A 37 -11.98 1.78 4.40
CA ALA A 37 -11.39 0.47 4.13
C ALA A 37 -10.39 0.55 2.97
N ASP A 38 -10.70 1.29 1.91
CA ASP A 38 -9.79 1.51 0.77
C ASP A 38 -8.51 2.25 1.20
N GLN A 39 -8.62 3.32 2.01
CA GLN A 39 -7.45 4.02 2.59
C GLN A 39 -6.60 3.10 3.49
N ALA A 40 -7.24 2.26 4.31
CA ALA A 40 -6.54 1.32 5.19
C ALA A 40 -5.80 0.25 4.38
N LYS A 41 -6.41 -0.31 3.33
CA LYS A 41 -5.77 -1.28 2.44
C LYS A 41 -4.57 -0.67 1.73
N ALA A 42 -4.70 0.54 1.22
CA ALA A 42 -3.60 1.26 0.58
C ALA A 42 -2.41 1.45 1.55
N SER A 43 -2.70 1.90 2.78
CA SER A 43 -1.67 2.07 3.82
C SER A 43 -0.99 0.77 4.22
N VAL A 44 -1.73 -0.35 4.26
CA VAL A 44 -1.16 -1.67 4.54
C VAL A 44 -0.28 -2.14 3.37
N LYS A 45 -0.74 -1.99 2.12
CA LYS A 45 0.02 -2.39 0.93
C LYS A 45 1.34 -1.63 0.84
N ASP A 46 1.34 -0.31 1.05
CA ASP A 46 2.56 0.52 1.12
C ASP A 46 3.53 0.00 2.20
N LYS A 47 3.05 -0.25 3.42
CA LYS A 47 3.91 -0.72 4.52
C LYS A 47 4.48 -2.12 4.27
N VAL A 48 3.69 -3.02 3.69
CA VAL A 48 4.12 -4.38 3.36
C VAL A 48 5.16 -4.33 2.25
N GLU A 49 4.95 -3.50 1.23
CA GLU A 49 5.91 -3.28 0.14
C GLU A 49 7.24 -2.73 0.69
N ASP A 50 7.20 -1.69 1.52
CA ASP A 50 8.40 -1.08 2.13
C ASP A 50 9.19 -2.06 3.03
N VAL A 51 8.48 -2.95 3.74
CA VAL A 51 9.10 -4.01 4.56
C VAL A 51 9.68 -5.10 3.68
N SER A 52 8.95 -5.56 2.65
CA SER A 52 9.44 -6.57 1.71
C SER A 52 10.69 -6.09 0.98
N ASP A 53 10.72 -4.86 0.45
CA ASP A 53 11.90 -4.27 -0.19
C ASP A 53 13.12 -4.27 0.75
N LYS A 54 12.95 -3.85 2.01
CA LYS A 54 14.04 -3.86 3.01
C LYS A 54 14.53 -5.27 3.34
N VAL A 55 13.62 -6.23 3.41
CA VAL A 55 13.95 -7.64 3.67
C VAL A 55 14.66 -8.26 2.48
N GLU A 56 14.22 -7.99 1.26
CA GLU A 56 14.89 -8.46 0.04
C GLU A 56 16.29 -7.87 -0.06
N ASP A 57 16.47 -6.57 0.16
CA ASP A 57 17.79 -5.90 0.13
C ASP A 57 18.76 -6.47 1.18
N ALA A 58 18.25 -6.80 2.37
CA ALA A 58 19.02 -7.48 3.41
C ALA A 58 19.35 -8.93 3.04
N LYS A 59 18.40 -9.66 2.43
CA LYS A 59 18.61 -11.03 1.95
C LYS A 59 19.66 -11.08 0.85
N ASP A 60 19.61 -10.15 -0.10
CA ASP A 60 20.55 -10.07 -1.22
C ASP A 60 21.97 -9.81 -0.71
N LYS A 61 22.16 -8.85 0.20
CA LYS A 61 23.46 -8.59 0.85
C LYS A 61 24.03 -9.78 1.62
N VAL A 62 23.16 -10.55 2.28
CA VAL A 62 23.58 -11.76 3.00
C VAL A 62 23.95 -12.87 2.01
N LYS A 63 23.17 -13.04 0.94
CA LYS A 63 23.44 -14.05 -0.09
C LYS A 63 24.73 -13.75 -0.84
N ASP A 64 24.97 -12.50 -1.22
CA ASP A 64 26.17 -12.03 -1.93
C ASP A 64 27.45 -12.30 -1.11
N LYS A 65 27.42 -12.02 0.19
CA LYS A 65 28.55 -12.33 1.10
C LYS A 65 28.79 -13.82 1.33
N ILE A 66 27.73 -14.64 1.26
CA ILE A 66 27.86 -16.08 1.42
C ILE A 66 28.43 -16.70 0.14
N ASP A 67 28.02 -16.22 -1.03
CA ASP A 67 28.53 -16.64 -2.34
C ASP A 67 30.00 -16.24 -2.55
N ASP A 68 30.43 -15.07 -2.04
CA ASP A 68 31.84 -14.63 -2.13
C ASP A 68 32.80 -15.45 -1.24
N VAL A 69 32.28 -16.14 -0.21
CA VAL A 69 33.07 -16.90 0.78
C VAL A 69 33.06 -18.41 0.53
N LEU A 70 32.08 -18.94 -0.22
CA LEU A 70 31.93 -20.38 -0.54
C LEU A 70 32.51 -20.72 -1.92
#